data_AF-A0A1V9W552-F1
#
_entry.id   AF-A0A1V9W552-F1
#
_cell.length_a   1.000
_cell.length_b   1.000
_cell.length_c   1.000
_cell.angle_alpha   90.00
_cell.angle_beta   90.00
_cell.angle_gamma   90.00
#
_symmetry.space_group_name_H-M   'P 1'
#
loop_
_entity.id
_entity.type
_entity.pdbx_description
1 polymer ?
#
loop_
_entity_poly.entity_id
_entity_poly.type
_entity_poly.pdbx_seq_one_letter_code
_entity_poly.pdbx_strand_id
1 'polypeptide(L)'
;MYHLTWLNLYCPDDWQIETEIRYKKNGEKKRIIPDVKYRNEDGILHAVEVDRSQKMKVNEEKLKKYEEFTQIYKQKYNGKMPVIHFFTVTKYREKKLEELAARYDVFVKVYVIEEI
;
A
#
# COMPACT_ATOMS: atom_id res chain seq x y z
N MET A 1 -0.20 9.81 22.83
CA MET A 1 -1.36 8.91 22.59
C MET A 1 -2.61 9.74 22.24
N TYR A 2 -2.56 10.62 21.21
CA TYR A 2 -3.71 11.49 20.83
C TYR A 2 -3.73 11.92 19.35
N HIS A 3 -3.25 11.10 18.41
CA HIS A 3 -3.21 11.49 16.98
C HIS A 3 -3.95 10.56 16.00
N LEU A 4 -4.69 9.56 16.49
CA LEU A 4 -5.42 8.62 15.62
C LEU A 4 -6.95 8.79 15.69
N THR A 5 -7.47 9.61 16.60
CA THR A 5 -8.92 9.70 16.88
C THR A 5 -9.73 10.36 15.77
N TRP A 6 -9.12 11.20 14.93
CA TRP A 6 -9.81 11.93 13.85
C TRP A 6 -10.00 11.13 12.55
N LEU A 7 -9.21 10.08 12.32
CA LEU A 7 -9.36 9.23 11.13
C LEU A 7 -10.59 8.32 11.20
N ASN A 8 -11.08 8.00 12.40
CA ASN A 8 -12.03 6.91 12.63
C ASN A 8 -13.49 7.19 12.21
N LEU A 9 -13.86 8.42 11.89
CA LEU A 9 -15.25 8.81 11.59
C LEU A 9 -15.68 8.59 10.13
N TYR A 10 -14.73 8.28 9.24
CA TYR A 10 -14.99 8.00 7.81
C TYR A 10 -14.22 6.78 7.30
N CYS A 11 -13.70 5.95 8.21
CA CYS A 11 -13.02 4.72 7.84
C CYS A 11 -14.05 3.67 7.43
N PRO A 12 -13.88 2.99 6.27
CA PRO A 12 -14.68 1.82 5.92
C PRO A 12 -14.69 0.80 7.06
N ASP A 13 -15.77 0.03 7.22
CA ASP A 13 -15.91 -0.97 8.29
C ASP A 13 -14.74 -1.99 8.32
N ASP A 14 -14.10 -2.21 7.18
CA ASP A 14 -12.93 -3.09 7.00
C ASP A 14 -11.57 -2.41 7.25
N TRP A 15 -11.54 -1.22 7.85
CA TRP A 15 -10.31 -0.50 8.16
C TRP A 15 -9.48 -1.21 9.23
N GLN A 16 -8.29 -1.67 8.82
CA GLN A 16 -7.41 -2.46 9.68
C GLN A 16 -6.01 -1.85 9.71
N ILE A 17 -5.61 -1.36 10.88
CA ILE A 17 -4.29 -0.78 11.14
C ILE A 17 -3.26 -1.91 11.32
N GLU A 18 -2.08 -1.76 10.71
CA GLU A 18 -0.91 -2.64 10.84
C GLU A 18 -1.21 -4.14 10.69
N THR A 19 -2.25 -4.48 9.93
CA THR A 19 -2.71 -5.86 9.81
C THR A 19 -2.18 -6.50 8.53
N GLU A 20 -1.56 -7.67 8.67
CA GLU A 20 -0.87 -8.33 7.56
C GLU A 20 -1.78 -8.72 6.39
N ILE A 21 -1.25 -8.58 5.18
CA ILE A 21 -1.74 -9.16 3.94
C ILE A 21 -0.95 -10.45 3.71
N ARG A 22 -1.62 -11.60 3.84
CA ARG A 22 -1.01 -12.92 3.62
C ARG A 22 -1.22 -13.39 2.18
N TYR A 23 -0.17 -13.95 1.59
CA TYR A 23 -0.22 -14.60 0.27
C TYR A 23 0.76 -15.76 0.20
N LYS A 24 0.63 -16.59 -0.85
CA LYS A 24 1.55 -17.70 -1.10
C LYS A 24 2.20 -17.53 -2.47
N LYS A 25 3.52 -17.66 -2.53
CA LYS A 25 4.29 -17.70 -3.78
C LYS A 25 5.14 -18.98 -3.78
N ASN A 26 5.00 -19.81 -4.80
CA ASN A 26 5.74 -21.09 -4.91
C ASN A 26 5.64 -21.97 -3.65
N GLY A 27 4.46 -22.03 -3.03
CA GLY A 27 4.23 -22.80 -1.79
C GLY A 27 4.70 -22.10 -0.50
N GLU A 28 5.55 -21.08 -0.58
CA GLU A 28 6.03 -20.30 0.55
C GLU A 28 4.97 -19.28 1.02
N LYS A 29 4.72 -19.22 2.34
CA LYS A 29 3.84 -18.21 2.94
C LYS A 29 4.60 -16.89 3.08
N LYS A 30 4.07 -15.82 2.50
CA LYS A 30 4.62 -14.46 2.57
C LYS A 30 3.60 -13.49 3.18
N ARG A 31 4.10 -12.35 3.65
CA ARG A 31 3.29 -11.28 4.24
C ARG A 31 3.80 -9.89 3.89
N ILE A 32 2.86 -8.95 3.80
CA ILE A 32 3.11 -7.50 3.76
C ILE A 32 2.31 -6.88 4.90
N ILE A 33 2.91 -5.94 5.64
CA ILE A 33 2.21 -5.19 6.68
C ILE A 33 2.13 -3.74 6.20
N PRO A 34 1.00 -3.29 5.64
CA PRO A 34 0.76 -1.89 5.39
C PRO A 34 0.43 -1.17 6.71
N ASP A 35 0.56 0.15 6.74
CA ASP A 35 0.12 0.94 7.89
C ASP A 35 -1.39 0.81 8.07
N VAL A 36 -2.13 0.74 6.96
CA VAL A 36 -3.56 0.45 6.93
C VAL A 36 -3.91 -0.42 5.73
N LYS A 37 -4.90 -1.30 5.87
CA LYS A 37 -5.62 -1.85 4.72
C LYS A 37 -7.13 -1.77 4.92
N TYR A 38 -7.86 -1.76 3.81
CA TYR A 38 -9.31 -1.90 3.78
C TYR A 38 -9.73 -2.49 2.42
N ARG A 39 -11.03 -2.80 2.29
CA ARG A 39 -11.63 -3.09 0.98
C ARG A 39 -12.63 -2.02 0.63
N ASN A 40 -12.69 -1.64 -0.65
CA ASN A 40 -13.75 -0.77 -1.14
C ASN A 40 -15.02 -1.58 -1.45
N GLU A 41 -16.07 -0.89 -1.91
CA GLU A 41 -17.37 -1.51 -2.26
C GLU A 41 -17.25 -2.60 -3.34
N ASP A 42 -16.28 -2.49 -4.25
CA ASP A 42 -15.99 -3.50 -5.29
C ASP A 42 -15.17 -4.71 -4.77
N GLY A 43 -14.89 -4.75 -3.46
CA GLY A 43 -14.07 -5.74 -2.79
C GLY A 43 -12.57 -5.65 -3.09
N ILE A 44 -12.12 -4.57 -3.77
CA ILE A 44 -10.72 -4.33 -4.09
C ILE A 44 -9.96 -4.04 -2.81
N LEU A 45 -8.79 -4.66 -2.63
CA LEU A 45 -7.91 -4.35 -1.51
C LEU A 45 -7.21 -3.03 -1.75
N HIS A 46 -7.33 -2.14 -0.77
CA HIS A 46 -6.55 -0.91 -0.66
C HIS A 46 -5.56 -1.06 0.48
N ALA A 47 -4.31 -0.70 0.24
CA ALA A 47 -3.26 -0.63 1.26
C ALA A 47 -2.73 0.80 1.33
N VAL A 48 -2.47 1.30 2.53
CA VAL A 48 -1.94 2.63 2.79
C VAL A 48 -0.55 2.52 3.41
N GLU A 49 0.34 3.36 2.92
CA GLU A 49 1.75 3.47 3.31
C GLU A 49 2.08 4.94 3.61
N VAL A 50 2.53 5.23 4.82
CA VAL A 50 2.92 6.58 5.29
C VAL A 50 4.44 6.69 5.27
N ASP A 51 4.94 7.41 4.30
CA ASP A 51 6.36 7.54 3.98
C ASP A 51 6.91 8.93 4.33
N ARG A 52 7.22 9.15 5.62
CA ARG A 52 7.76 10.43 6.11
C ARG A 52 9.29 10.51 6.02
N SER A 53 9.98 9.60 6.72
CA SER A 53 11.44 9.63 6.88
C SER A 53 12.13 8.34 6.45
N GLN A 54 11.36 7.35 5.97
CA GLN A 54 11.88 6.04 5.61
C GLN A 54 12.88 6.16 4.44
N LYS A 55 13.95 5.36 4.48
CA LYS A 55 14.92 5.27 3.37
C LYS A 55 14.21 4.71 2.13
N MET A 56 14.46 5.30 0.96
CA MET A 56 13.79 4.88 -0.29
C MET A 56 14.02 3.39 -0.63
N LYS A 57 15.17 2.82 -0.22
CA LYS A 57 15.45 1.38 -0.37
C LYS A 57 14.39 0.51 0.33
N VAL A 58 13.87 0.93 1.49
CA VAL A 58 12.84 0.18 2.22
C VAL A 58 11.49 0.25 1.46
N ASN A 59 11.17 1.40 0.86
CA ASN A 59 9.99 1.54 0.00
C ASN A 59 10.10 0.66 -1.25
N GLU A 60 11.29 0.61 -1.86
CA GLU A 60 11.57 -0.27 -3.00
C GLU A 60 11.37 -1.75 -2.63
N GLU A 61 11.88 -2.19 -1.49
CA GLU A 61 11.67 -3.56 -0.99
C GLU A 61 10.19 -3.87 -0.71
N LYS A 62 9.41 -2.87 -0.26
CA LYS A 62 7.96 -3.01 -0.06
C LYS A 62 7.23 -3.11 -1.40
N LEU A 63 7.59 -2.29 -2.38
CA LEU A 63 7.03 -2.36 -3.75
C LEU A 63 7.35 -3.68 -4.44
N LYS A 64 8.54 -4.26 -4.26
CA LYS A 64 8.86 -5.62 -4.75
C LYS A 64 7.93 -6.68 -4.16
N LYS A 65 7.56 -6.57 -2.88
CA LYS A 65 6.57 -7.49 -2.29
C LYS A 65 5.18 -7.24 -2.86
N TYR A 66 4.81 -5.99 -3.11
CA TYR A 66 3.54 -5.64 -3.76
C TYR A 66 3.46 -6.11 -5.21
N GLU A 67 4.57 -6.13 -5.96
CA GLU A 67 4.64 -6.74 -7.29
C GLU A 67 4.23 -8.21 -7.23
N GLU A 68 4.91 -8.99 -6.37
CA GLU A 68 4.60 -10.41 -6.19
C GLU A 68 3.13 -10.63 -5.82
N PHE A 69 2.64 -9.84 -4.87
CA PHE A 69 1.26 -9.91 -4.42
C PHE A 69 0.28 -9.51 -5.53
N THR A 70 0.58 -8.48 -6.31
CA THR A 70 -0.28 -7.98 -7.40
C THR A 70 -0.49 -9.05 -8.46
N GLN A 71 0.55 -9.79 -8.85
CA GLN A 71 0.41 -10.88 -9.81
C GLN A 71 -0.52 -11.99 -9.30
N ILE A 72 -0.38 -12.38 -8.02
CA ILE A 72 -1.26 -13.36 -7.38
C ILE A 72 -2.70 -12.82 -7.24
N TYR A 73 -2.83 -11.53 -6.91
CA TYR A 73 -4.12 -10.87 -6.77
C TYR A 73 -4.87 -10.82 -8.10
N LYS A 74 -4.20 -10.45 -9.20
CA LYS A 74 -4.76 -10.46 -10.56
C LYS A 74 -5.33 -11.85 -10.91
N GLN A 75 -4.60 -12.92 -10.62
CA GLN A 75 -5.08 -14.30 -10.87
C GLN A 75 -6.31 -14.65 -10.03
N LYS A 76 -6.34 -14.25 -8.75
CA LYS A 76 -7.42 -14.59 -7.83
C LYS A 76 -8.69 -13.76 -8.06
N TYR A 77 -8.55 -12.51 -8.49
CA TYR A 77 -9.63 -11.52 -8.58
C TYR A 77 -9.92 -11.10 -10.02
N ASN A 78 -9.81 -12.02 -10.98
CA ASN A 78 -10.23 -11.84 -12.37
C ASN A 78 -9.61 -10.60 -13.06
N GLY A 79 -8.30 -10.42 -12.90
CA GLY A 79 -7.53 -9.31 -13.47
C GLY A 79 -7.57 -8.01 -12.68
N LYS A 80 -8.41 -7.90 -11.63
CA LYS A 80 -8.42 -6.74 -10.73
C LYS A 80 -7.05 -6.55 -10.05
N MET A 81 -6.71 -5.32 -9.69
CA MET A 81 -5.45 -4.98 -9.00
C MET A 81 -5.72 -4.39 -7.62
N PRO A 82 -4.86 -4.65 -6.61
CA PRO A 82 -4.90 -3.89 -5.38
C PRO A 82 -4.44 -2.45 -5.63
N VAL A 83 -4.91 -1.51 -4.82
CA VAL A 83 -4.51 -0.10 -4.89
C VAL A 83 -3.60 0.22 -3.71
N ILE A 84 -2.40 0.71 -4.00
CA ILE A 84 -1.44 1.09 -2.95
C ILE A 84 -1.38 2.61 -2.85
N HIS A 85 -1.81 3.17 -1.73
CA HIS A 85 -1.78 4.59 -1.45
C HIS A 85 -0.51 4.92 -0.68
N PHE A 86 0.37 5.74 -1.27
CA PHE A 86 1.53 6.28 -0.58
C PHE A 86 1.28 7.73 -0.18
N PHE A 87 1.43 8.05 1.10
CA PHE A 87 1.45 9.42 1.61
C PHE A 87 2.89 9.79 1.91
N THR A 88 3.43 10.80 1.23
CA THR A 88 4.82 11.24 1.38
C THR A 88 4.91 12.74 1.60
N VAL A 89 6.12 13.23 1.89
CA VAL A 89 6.36 14.62 2.33
C VAL A 89 7.03 15.50 1.28
N THR A 90 7.55 14.94 0.18
CA THR A 90 8.15 15.76 -0.90
C THR A 90 7.79 15.27 -2.29
N LYS A 91 7.78 16.20 -3.25
CA LYS A 91 7.62 15.91 -4.68
C LYS A 91 8.73 15.03 -5.26
N TYR A 92 9.94 15.10 -4.73
CA TYR A 92 11.01 14.19 -5.12
C TYR A 92 10.67 12.73 -4.77
N ARG A 93 10.12 12.49 -3.57
CA ARG A 93 9.73 11.15 -3.14
C ARG A 93 8.53 10.64 -3.93
N GLU A 94 7.55 11.50 -4.21
CA GLU A 94 6.41 11.20 -5.09
C GLU A 94 6.89 10.60 -6.41
N LYS A 95 7.72 11.37 -7.14
CA LYS A 95 8.28 10.93 -8.42
C LYS A 95 9.04 9.61 -8.33
N LYS A 96 9.84 9.43 -7.27
CA LYS A 96 10.60 8.18 -7.08
C LYS A 96 9.71 6.98 -6.80
N LEU A 97 8.65 7.14 -6.02
CA LEU A 97 7.68 6.08 -5.75
C LEU A 97 6.91 5.70 -7.01
N GLU A 98 6.50 6.67 -7.81
CA GLU A 98 5.83 6.43 -9.11
C GLU A 98 6.77 5.72 -10.10
N GLU A 99 8.04 6.14 -10.22
CA GLU A 99 9.06 5.48 -11.05
C GLU A 99 9.26 4.01 -10.65
N LEU A 100 9.34 3.73 -9.34
CA LEU A 100 9.49 2.37 -8.83
C LEU A 100 8.21 1.55 -9.06
N ALA A 101 7.04 2.12 -8.82
CA ALA A 101 5.77 1.44 -9.04
C ALA A 101 5.57 1.04 -10.51
N ALA A 102 5.90 1.94 -11.44
CA ALA A 102 5.89 1.65 -12.87
C ALA A 102 6.87 0.53 -13.22
N ARG A 103 8.08 0.53 -12.64
CA ARG A 103 9.08 -0.54 -12.83
C ARG A 103 8.58 -1.90 -12.37
N TYR A 104 7.78 -1.94 -11.31
CA TYR A 104 7.30 -3.16 -10.65
C TYR A 104 5.86 -3.55 -11.00
N ASP A 105 5.23 -2.89 -11.98
CA ASP A 105 3.81 -3.13 -12.36
C ASP A 105 2.83 -3.09 -11.17
N VAL A 106 3.06 -2.14 -10.25
CA VAL A 106 2.20 -1.92 -9.07
C VAL A 106 1.34 -0.68 -9.29
N PHE A 107 0.03 -0.81 -9.10
CA PHE A 107 -0.86 0.35 -9.16
C PHE A 107 -0.79 1.17 -7.87
N VAL A 108 -0.12 2.31 -7.95
CA VAL A 108 0.04 3.24 -6.82
C VAL A 108 -0.73 4.53 -7.05
N LYS A 109 -1.19 5.14 -5.95
CA LYS A 109 -1.58 6.54 -5.89
C LYS A 109 -0.70 7.22 -4.85
N VAL A 110 0.04 8.25 -5.26
CA VAL A 110 0.95 8.95 -4.35
C VAL A 110 0.39 10.33 -4.03
N TYR A 111 0.46 10.70 -2.75
CA TYR A 111 -0.08 11.94 -2.22
C TYR A 111 1.05 12.64 -1.45
N VAL A 112 1.37 13.88 -1.84
CA VAL A 112 2.26 14.73 -1.05
C VAL A 112 1.42 15.47 -0.02
N ILE A 113 1.66 15.18 1.26
CA ILE A 113 1.07 15.94 2.37
C ILE A 113 2.08 17.01 2.76
N GLU A 114 1.67 18.27 2.68
CA GLU A 114 2.44 19.38 3.26
C GLU A 114 2.41 19.23 4.79
N GLU A 115 3.59 19.15 5.43
CA GLU A 115 3.66 19.18 6.89
C GLU A 115 3.14 20.55 7.36
N ILE A 116 2.09 20.55 8.20
CA ILE A 116 1.58 21.72 8.91
C ILE A 116 2.45 21.99 10.13
#